data_AF-A0A5C5VR55-F1
#
_entry.id   AF-A0A5C5VR55-F1
#
_cell.length_a   1.000
_cell.length_b   1.000
_cell.length_c   1.000
_cell.angle_alpha   90.00
_cell.angle_beta   90.00
_cell.angle_gamma   90.00
#
_symmetry.space_group_name_H-M   'P 1'
#
loop_
_entity.id
_entity.type
_entity.pdbx_description
1 polymer ?
#
loop_
_entity_poly.entity_id
_entity_poly.type
_entity_poly.pdbx_seq_one_letter_code
_entity_poly.pdbx_strand_id
1 'polypeptide(L)'
;MTHPSRLVAAGNLLALVLAAPSVAAPPVGQGVAWLPIESLSDEFNTLHPNPRGDGIDDSKWWDDHPRWSGRMPSQFSAANSWVADGALNLRATPVAGVSTVPSGTDEQRNTHWIDTAAVVSKTQATAGSYFEASIKTADISLPSSFWFRMNSKSEIDVIENIGNPSRPGLEHRRSEMSFNTHFYNPPPDIAIGGNAQMTDESGDPLLSAENFITYAVWWKSPNEIVFYYNDVEVASVAPGGPFDEGLHMIFDMEAFHWVGFPSITDLLDPSKNTMQVDWVRAYLAVDLLPGDYDSNGSVDSRDYAQWRTDFGLTGGELASDGNGDGVVDAADYVVWRDAVVGGVGPASTPEPAGVSLAAVLIASSCCTRRRSRQLNASARRGHRRPTDVASSRVLVGNDETESARAPAG
;
A
#
# COMPACT_ATOMS: atom_id res chain seq x y z
N MET A 1 -45.78 15.26 63.38
CA MET A 1 -45.73 14.27 62.27
C MET A 1 -45.56 15.06 60.99
N THR A 2 -44.32 15.22 60.56
CA THR A 2 -43.85 16.13 59.52
C THR A 2 -43.46 15.32 58.30
N HIS A 3 -44.08 15.60 57.15
CA HIS A 3 -43.71 15.03 55.86
C HIS A 3 -42.35 15.59 55.40
N PRO A 4 -41.40 14.77 54.89
CA PRO A 4 -40.13 15.27 54.40
C PRO A 4 -40.22 15.68 52.93
N SER A 5 -39.72 16.89 52.66
CA SER A 5 -39.48 17.44 51.33
C SER A 5 -38.43 16.62 50.58
N ARG A 6 -38.75 16.20 49.35
CA ARG A 6 -37.78 15.58 48.42
C ARG A 6 -36.94 16.68 47.77
N LEU A 7 -35.64 16.75 48.11
CA LEU A 7 -34.65 17.45 47.29
C LEU A 7 -34.43 16.66 46.01
N VAL A 8 -34.63 17.32 44.86
CA VAL A 8 -34.15 16.84 43.55
C VAL A 8 -32.71 17.29 43.43
N ALA A 9 -31.77 16.36 43.55
CA ALA A 9 -30.38 16.59 43.20
C ALA A 9 -30.26 16.55 41.67
N ALA A 10 -30.00 17.70 41.04
CA ALA A 10 -29.57 17.76 39.66
C ALA A 10 -28.14 17.18 39.59
N GLY A 11 -28.04 15.93 39.16
CA GLY A 11 -26.75 15.32 38.82
C GLY A 11 -26.22 15.96 37.54
N ASN A 12 -25.12 16.70 37.65
CA ASN A 12 -24.31 17.08 36.49
C ASN A 12 -23.78 15.79 35.86
N LEU A 13 -24.37 15.39 34.75
CA LEU A 13 -23.81 14.37 33.87
C LEU A 13 -22.59 15.00 33.20
N LEU A 14 -21.42 14.82 33.81
CA LEU A 14 -20.15 15.13 33.16
C LEU A 14 -19.97 14.08 32.06
N ALA A 15 -20.32 14.43 30.82
CA ALA A 15 -19.99 13.64 29.66
C ALA A 15 -18.46 13.61 29.56
N LEU A 16 -17.86 12.50 29.99
CA LEU A 16 -16.47 12.20 29.70
C LEU A 16 -16.40 11.95 28.20
N VAL A 17 -16.12 13.01 27.44
CA VAL A 17 -15.63 12.87 26.07
C VAL A 17 -14.26 12.23 26.24
N LEU A 18 -14.20 10.92 26.06
CA LEU A 18 -12.95 10.24 25.79
C LEU A 18 -12.46 10.85 24.47
N ALA A 19 -11.51 11.78 24.56
CA ALA A 19 -10.70 12.13 23.42
C ALA A 19 -10.06 10.82 22.95
N ALA A 20 -10.36 10.42 21.70
CA ALA A 20 -9.53 9.42 21.05
C ALA A 20 -8.07 9.89 21.18
N PRO A 21 -7.12 8.99 21.48
CA PRO A 21 -5.72 9.37 21.48
C PRO A 21 -5.44 10.06 20.15
N SER A 22 -4.90 11.29 20.19
CA SER A 22 -4.49 11.98 18.98
C SER A 22 -3.39 11.13 18.36
N VAL A 23 -3.73 10.41 17.29
CA VAL A 23 -2.73 9.69 16.53
C VAL A 23 -1.84 10.73 15.88
N ALA A 24 -0.53 10.50 15.96
CA ALA A 24 0.45 11.35 15.31
C ALA A 24 0.05 11.54 13.84
N ALA A 25 -0.08 12.79 13.41
CA ALA A 25 -0.13 13.09 12.00
C ALA A 25 1.26 12.78 11.40
N PRO A 26 1.35 12.47 10.10
CA PRO A 26 2.65 12.38 9.42
C PRO A 26 3.48 13.65 9.69
N PRO A 27 4.82 13.61 9.56
CA PRO A 27 5.70 14.69 9.99
C PRO A 27 5.18 16.08 9.57
N VAL A 28 4.74 16.87 10.55
CA VAL A 28 4.22 18.23 10.35
C VAL A 28 5.40 19.17 10.08
N GLY A 29 5.28 20.06 9.09
CA GLY A 29 6.27 21.12 8.85
C GLY A 29 7.16 21.00 7.60
N GLN A 30 6.79 20.17 6.62
CA GLN A 30 7.54 20.00 5.37
C GLN A 30 6.95 20.77 4.16
N GLY A 31 6.02 21.71 4.39
CA GLY A 31 5.38 22.44 3.28
C GLY A 31 4.39 21.60 2.46
N VAL A 32 3.91 20.49 3.02
CA VAL A 32 2.94 19.58 2.40
C VAL A 32 1.72 19.37 3.32
N ALA A 33 0.55 19.23 2.71
CA ALA A 33 -0.65 18.70 3.34
C ALA A 33 -0.71 17.18 3.11
N TRP A 34 -1.37 16.48 4.03
CA TRP A 34 -1.49 15.03 4.01
C TRP A 34 -2.93 14.62 3.69
N LEU A 35 -3.15 14.10 2.49
CA LEU A 35 -4.45 13.59 2.05
C LEU A 35 -4.57 12.09 2.34
N PRO A 36 -5.52 11.64 3.18
CA PRO A 36 -5.71 10.22 3.46
C PRO A 36 -5.99 9.41 2.18
N ILE A 37 -5.35 8.24 2.07
CA ILE A 37 -5.59 7.28 1.00
C ILE A 37 -6.41 6.12 1.58
N GLU A 38 -7.73 6.31 1.68
CA GLU A 38 -8.67 5.37 2.33
C GLU A 38 -8.57 3.92 1.83
N SER A 39 -8.20 3.70 0.57
CA SER A 39 -8.05 2.35 0.01
C SER A 39 -6.76 1.63 0.45
N LEU A 40 -5.85 2.33 1.12
CA LEU A 40 -4.61 1.81 1.70
C LEU A 40 -4.56 2.00 3.23
N SER A 41 -5.63 2.55 3.83
CA SER A 41 -5.79 2.73 5.27
C SER A 41 -6.85 1.78 5.82
N ASP A 42 -6.62 1.26 7.02
CA ASP A 42 -7.55 0.41 7.75
C ASP A 42 -7.25 0.44 9.26
N GLU A 43 -8.29 0.56 10.07
CA GLU A 43 -8.19 0.58 11.54
C GLU A 43 -8.40 -0.81 12.15
N PHE A 44 -8.72 -1.83 11.34
CA PHE A 44 -8.93 -3.23 11.74
C PHE A 44 -9.83 -3.46 12.98
N ASN A 45 -10.67 -2.49 13.31
CA ASN A 45 -11.60 -2.53 14.43
C ASN A 45 -13.04 -2.92 14.02
N THR A 46 -13.26 -3.09 12.71
CA THR A 46 -14.53 -3.46 12.11
C THR A 46 -14.40 -4.81 11.42
N LEU A 47 -15.31 -5.74 11.71
CA LEU A 47 -15.35 -7.03 11.03
C LEU A 47 -16.14 -6.89 9.73
N HIS A 48 -15.47 -7.03 8.59
CA HIS A 48 -16.09 -6.99 7.27
C HIS A 48 -16.63 -8.38 6.89
N PRO A 49 -17.93 -8.51 6.56
CA PRO A 49 -18.46 -9.76 6.04
C PRO A 49 -17.82 -10.11 4.70
N ASN A 50 -17.20 -11.28 4.63
CA ASN A 50 -16.58 -11.80 3.41
C ASN A 50 -16.79 -13.33 3.31
N PRO A 51 -16.49 -13.97 2.17
CA PRO A 51 -16.74 -15.40 1.98
C PRO A 51 -15.99 -16.32 2.95
N ARG A 52 -14.84 -15.90 3.48
CA ARG A 52 -14.02 -16.69 4.40
C ARG A 52 -14.45 -16.51 5.87
N GLY A 53 -15.18 -15.43 6.17
CA GLY A 53 -15.63 -15.08 7.52
C GLY A 53 -14.49 -14.63 8.43
N ASP A 54 -13.40 -14.12 7.87
CA ASP A 54 -12.19 -13.72 8.61
C ASP A 54 -12.21 -12.25 9.09
N GLY A 55 -13.20 -11.46 8.68
CA GLY A 55 -13.32 -10.05 9.06
C GLY A 55 -12.49 -9.03 8.25
N ILE A 56 -11.62 -9.48 7.35
CA ILE A 56 -10.81 -8.64 6.45
C ILE A 56 -11.70 -7.97 5.39
N ASP A 57 -11.46 -6.68 5.13
CA ASP A 57 -12.13 -5.95 4.04
C ASP A 57 -11.63 -6.43 2.66
N ASP A 58 -12.39 -7.33 2.04
CA ASP A 58 -12.08 -7.87 0.71
C ASP A 58 -12.19 -6.83 -0.42
N SER A 59 -12.65 -5.60 -0.15
CA SER A 59 -12.58 -4.51 -1.13
C SER A 59 -11.19 -3.87 -1.16
N LYS A 60 -10.44 -3.93 -0.05
CA LYS A 60 -9.12 -3.31 0.12
C LYS A 60 -7.97 -4.32 0.07
N TRP A 61 -8.17 -5.52 0.59
CA TRP A 61 -7.09 -6.47 0.85
C TRP A 61 -7.32 -7.82 0.17
N TRP A 62 -6.26 -8.39 -0.38
CA TRP A 62 -6.15 -9.84 -0.55
C TRP A 62 -5.67 -10.43 0.76
N ASP A 63 -6.31 -11.52 1.16
CA ASP A 63 -6.14 -12.25 2.40
C ASP A 63 -5.08 -13.38 2.29
N ASP A 64 -4.41 -13.43 1.14
CA ASP A 64 -3.26 -14.25 0.78
C ASP A 64 -2.46 -13.53 -0.32
N HIS A 65 -1.18 -13.87 -0.52
CA HIS A 65 -0.35 -13.19 -1.52
C HIS A 65 -0.65 -13.71 -2.95
N PRO A 66 -1.16 -12.87 -3.87
CA PRO A 66 -1.78 -13.35 -5.11
C PRO A 66 -0.80 -13.83 -6.20
N ARG A 67 0.52 -13.61 -6.03
CA ARG A 67 1.54 -13.91 -7.05
C ARG A 67 2.69 -14.80 -6.57
N TRP A 68 2.79 -15.05 -5.28
CA TRP A 68 3.96 -15.67 -4.65
C TRP A 68 3.50 -16.43 -3.42
N SER A 69 3.96 -17.67 -3.27
CA SER A 69 3.53 -18.56 -2.19
C SER A 69 4.30 -18.36 -0.88
N GLY A 70 5.24 -17.42 -0.82
CA GLY A 70 6.17 -17.27 0.29
C GLY A 70 7.49 -18.01 0.11
N ARG A 71 8.37 -17.86 1.11
CA ARG A 71 9.75 -18.36 1.12
C ARG A 71 9.87 -19.67 1.90
N MET A 72 10.38 -20.73 1.25
CA MET A 72 10.69 -21.98 1.95
C MET A 72 11.62 -21.73 3.16
N PRO A 73 11.37 -22.37 4.31
CA PRO A 73 10.40 -23.45 4.53
C PRO A 73 8.96 -23.02 4.84
N SER A 74 8.65 -21.71 4.80
CA SER A 74 7.28 -21.21 4.96
C SER A 74 6.51 -21.14 3.65
N GLN A 75 5.20 -21.35 3.71
CA GLN A 75 4.29 -20.93 2.65
C GLN A 75 3.09 -20.19 3.24
N PHE A 76 2.55 -19.22 2.50
CA PHE A 76 1.37 -18.50 2.93
C PHE A 76 0.12 -19.38 2.86
N SER A 77 -0.72 -19.22 3.86
CA SER A 77 -2.02 -19.84 3.97
C SER A 77 -3.02 -18.77 4.39
N ALA A 78 -4.04 -18.57 3.55
CA ALA A 78 -5.14 -17.64 3.83
C ALA A 78 -5.77 -17.93 5.22
N ALA A 79 -5.84 -19.20 5.63
CA ALA A 79 -6.40 -19.59 6.94
C ALA A 79 -5.64 -19.04 8.17
N ASN A 80 -4.48 -18.42 7.97
CA ASN A 80 -3.66 -17.84 9.02
C ASN A 80 -3.72 -16.30 9.10
N SER A 81 -4.59 -15.65 8.33
CA SER A 81 -4.92 -14.23 8.51
C SER A 81 -6.35 -14.04 9.02
N TRP A 82 -6.62 -13.04 9.85
CA TRP A 82 -7.99 -12.64 10.22
C TRP A 82 -7.99 -11.30 10.98
N VAL A 83 -9.13 -10.61 11.02
CA VAL A 83 -9.38 -9.48 11.91
C VAL A 83 -10.10 -9.97 13.16
N ALA A 84 -9.53 -9.68 14.33
CA ALA A 84 -10.16 -9.91 15.63
C ALA A 84 -9.50 -9.04 16.69
N ASP A 85 -10.24 -8.77 17.77
CA ASP A 85 -9.74 -8.04 18.93
C ASP A 85 -9.15 -6.65 18.59
N GLY A 86 -9.67 -6.01 17.54
CA GLY A 86 -9.26 -4.69 17.09
C GLY A 86 -8.01 -4.65 16.21
N ALA A 87 -7.50 -5.80 15.75
CA ALA A 87 -6.29 -5.87 14.94
C ALA A 87 -6.43 -6.85 13.77
N LEU A 88 -5.65 -6.63 12.72
CA LEU A 88 -5.31 -7.66 11.75
C LEU A 88 -4.27 -8.60 12.38
N ASN A 89 -4.54 -9.90 12.35
CA ASN A 89 -3.69 -10.95 12.90
C ASN A 89 -3.12 -11.79 11.75
N LEU A 90 -1.80 -12.00 11.76
CA LEU A 90 -1.09 -12.88 10.84
C LEU A 90 -0.35 -13.93 11.68
N ARG A 91 -0.68 -15.21 11.48
CA ARG A 91 -0.18 -16.31 12.29
C ARG A 91 0.78 -17.22 11.53
N ALA A 92 1.73 -17.79 12.25
CA ALA A 92 2.51 -18.94 11.80
C ALA A 92 2.10 -20.21 12.55
N THR A 93 1.96 -21.33 11.84
CA THR A 93 1.62 -22.64 12.40
C THR A 93 2.51 -23.72 11.78
N PRO A 94 2.72 -24.88 12.42
CA PRO A 94 3.29 -26.00 11.69
C PRO A 94 2.28 -26.49 10.64
N VAL A 95 2.79 -26.98 9.50
CA VAL A 95 1.95 -27.67 8.52
C VAL A 95 1.23 -28.83 9.19
N ALA A 96 -0.03 -29.07 8.85
CA ALA A 96 -0.84 -30.14 9.42
C ALA A 96 -0.11 -31.49 9.40
N GLY A 97 0.06 -32.11 10.57
CA GLY A 97 0.76 -33.38 10.74
C GLY A 97 2.26 -33.28 11.00
N VAL A 98 2.86 -32.09 10.91
CA VAL A 98 4.25 -31.85 11.33
C VAL A 98 4.28 -31.64 12.85
N SER A 99 4.93 -32.56 13.56
CA SER A 99 5.09 -32.49 15.03
C SER A 99 6.53 -32.27 15.48
N THR A 100 7.49 -32.28 14.56
CA THR A 100 8.91 -32.06 14.82
C THR A 100 9.51 -31.21 13.71
N VAL A 101 10.48 -30.35 14.06
CA VAL A 101 11.29 -29.65 13.05
C VAL A 101 11.99 -30.70 12.18
N PRO A 102 12.01 -30.54 10.84
CA PRO A 102 12.72 -31.47 9.96
C PRO A 102 14.19 -31.68 10.35
N SER A 103 14.71 -32.86 10.03
CA SER A 103 16.05 -33.26 10.43
C SER A 103 17.11 -32.79 9.43
N GLY A 104 18.10 -32.04 9.92
CA GLY A 104 19.20 -31.58 9.08
C GLY A 104 18.90 -30.28 8.32
N THR A 105 19.96 -29.55 8.02
CA THR A 105 19.89 -28.16 7.55
C THR A 105 19.17 -28.02 6.20
N ASP A 106 19.37 -28.97 5.29
CA ASP A 106 18.78 -28.89 3.95
C ASP A 106 17.27 -29.14 3.97
N GLU A 107 16.81 -30.13 4.75
CA GLU A 107 15.39 -30.41 4.92
C GLU A 107 14.68 -29.24 5.60
N GLN A 108 15.31 -28.66 6.64
CA GLN A 108 14.77 -27.50 7.36
C GLN A 108 14.57 -26.28 6.46
N ARG A 109 15.45 -26.08 5.46
CA ARG A 109 15.41 -24.90 4.59
C ARG A 109 14.51 -25.08 3.37
N ASN A 110 14.40 -26.29 2.86
CA ASN A 110 13.83 -26.52 1.53
C ASN A 110 12.54 -27.37 1.54
N THR A 111 12.08 -27.81 2.71
CA THR A 111 10.80 -28.49 2.87
C THR A 111 9.76 -27.52 3.42
N HIS A 112 8.53 -27.57 2.90
CA HIS A 112 7.44 -26.81 3.49
C HIS A 112 7.01 -27.48 4.81
N TRP A 113 7.23 -26.80 5.94
CA TRP A 113 6.79 -27.28 7.25
C TRP A 113 6.21 -26.18 8.16
N ILE A 114 6.15 -24.94 7.67
CA ILE A 114 5.56 -23.78 8.36
C ILE A 114 4.50 -23.16 7.45
N ASP A 115 3.24 -23.14 7.88
CA ASP A 115 2.23 -22.29 7.24
C ASP A 115 2.30 -20.89 7.87
N THR A 116 2.45 -19.85 7.07
CA THR A 116 2.42 -18.44 7.49
C THR A 116 1.24 -17.71 6.85
N ALA A 117 1.19 -16.39 6.94
CA ALA A 117 0.15 -15.57 6.32
C ALA A 117 0.74 -14.38 5.60
N ALA A 118 0.00 -13.89 4.60
CA ALA A 118 0.24 -12.62 3.95
C ALA A 118 -1.10 -11.91 3.72
N VAL A 119 -1.11 -10.59 3.85
CA VAL A 119 -2.23 -9.72 3.50
C VAL A 119 -1.69 -8.60 2.63
N VAL A 120 -2.28 -8.40 1.46
CA VAL A 120 -1.74 -7.55 0.39
C VAL A 120 -2.78 -6.54 -0.05
N SER A 121 -2.42 -5.26 -0.15
CA SER A 121 -3.33 -4.23 -0.65
C SER A 121 -3.74 -4.51 -2.09
N LYS A 122 -4.98 -4.22 -2.46
CA LYS A 122 -5.46 -4.25 -3.86
C LYS A 122 -5.08 -3.00 -4.62
N THR A 123 -5.07 -1.86 -3.94
CA THR A 123 -4.56 -0.59 -4.47
C THR A 123 -3.04 -0.58 -4.43
N GLN A 124 -2.41 0.05 -5.42
CA GLN A 124 -0.96 0.30 -5.40
C GLN A 124 -0.64 1.61 -4.68
N ALA A 125 0.34 1.56 -3.79
CA ALA A 125 1.09 2.68 -3.27
C ALA A 125 1.97 3.30 -4.37
N THR A 126 2.18 4.61 -4.29
CA THR A 126 3.03 5.36 -5.21
C THR A 126 3.95 6.32 -4.46
N ALA A 127 5.05 6.72 -5.10
CA ALA A 127 5.89 7.82 -4.63
C ALA A 127 5.05 9.09 -4.34
N GLY A 128 5.54 9.90 -3.41
CA GLY A 128 4.82 11.03 -2.80
C GLY A 128 3.97 10.63 -1.58
N SER A 129 3.88 9.35 -1.23
CA SER A 129 3.00 8.89 -0.15
C SER A 129 3.77 8.57 1.13
N TYR A 130 3.11 8.79 2.27
CA TYR A 130 3.52 8.37 3.61
C TYR A 130 2.65 7.21 4.07
N PHE A 131 3.27 6.21 4.67
CA PHE A 131 2.58 5.04 5.22
C PHE A 131 3.07 4.77 6.62
N GLU A 132 2.15 4.49 7.54
CA GLU A 132 2.45 4.15 8.91
C GLU A 132 1.55 2.99 9.38
N ALA A 133 2.09 2.12 10.22
CA ALA A 133 1.34 1.03 10.82
C ALA A 133 1.78 0.79 12.26
N SER A 134 0.82 0.58 13.16
CA SER A 134 1.06 0.15 14.54
C SER A 134 1.11 -1.37 14.59
N ILE A 135 2.30 -1.92 14.84
CA ILE A 135 2.58 -3.35 14.73
C ILE A 135 3.20 -3.87 16.01
N LYS A 136 2.73 -5.03 16.47
CA LYS A 136 3.42 -5.89 17.43
C LYS A 136 3.83 -7.17 16.73
N THR A 137 5.11 -7.50 16.78
CA THR A 137 5.67 -8.65 16.07
C THR A 137 5.32 -9.96 16.77
N ALA A 138 5.37 -11.07 16.04
CA ALA A 138 5.27 -12.39 16.64
C ALA A 138 6.52 -12.68 17.51
N ASP A 139 6.35 -13.24 18.71
CA ASP A 139 7.44 -13.64 19.63
C ASP A 139 8.08 -14.98 19.21
N ILE A 140 8.39 -15.12 17.92
CA ILE A 140 9.00 -16.31 17.33
C ILE A 140 10.12 -15.93 16.36
N SER A 141 10.91 -16.93 15.95
CA SER A 141 12.02 -16.76 15.01
C SER A 141 11.54 -16.72 13.54
N LEU A 142 10.58 -15.84 13.25
CA LEU A 142 10.13 -15.49 11.91
C LEU A 142 9.99 -13.97 11.83
N PRO A 143 10.48 -13.33 10.77
CA PRO A 143 10.12 -11.97 10.42
C PRO A 143 8.62 -11.72 10.51
N SER A 144 8.26 -10.61 11.14
CA SER A 144 6.97 -9.93 10.99
C SER A 144 7.25 -8.69 10.14
N SER A 145 6.70 -8.65 8.93
CA SER A 145 7.13 -7.69 7.93
C SER A 145 6.01 -6.74 7.50
N PHE A 146 6.39 -5.51 7.17
CA PHE A 146 5.57 -4.49 6.51
C PHE A 146 6.40 -3.91 5.39
N TRP A 147 5.98 -4.14 4.15
CA TRP A 147 6.81 -3.91 2.98
C TRP A 147 5.97 -3.65 1.73
N PHE A 148 6.64 -3.27 0.64
CA PHE A 148 5.99 -2.89 -0.60
C PHE A 148 6.66 -3.59 -1.77
N ARG A 149 5.87 -4.35 -2.51
CA ARG A 149 6.31 -5.01 -3.74
C ARG A 149 5.14 -5.37 -4.62
N MET A 150 5.44 -5.86 -5.82
CA MET A 150 4.75 -6.90 -6.61
C MET A 150 5.03 -6.71 -8.10
N ASN A 151 5.66 -5.59 -8.46
CA ASN A 151 6.21 -5.32 -9.78
C ASN A 151 7.70 -5.72 -9.84
N SER A 152 8.38 -5.32 -10.91
CA SER A 152 9.63 -5.98 -11.33
C SER A 152 10.91 -5.29 -10.90
N LYS A 153 10.85 -4.03 -10.46
CA LYS A 153 12.04 -3.18 -10.32
C LYS A 153 12.39 -2.87 -8.88
N SER A 154 11.40 -2.54 -8.05
CA SER A 154 11.63 -1.92 -6.74
C SER A 154 10.87 -2.60 -5.61
N GLU A 155 11.45 -2.54 -4.41
CA GLU A 155 10.89 -3.06 -3.17
C GLU A 155 11.33 -2.19 -1.99
N ILE A 156 10.39 -1.89 -1.10
CA ILE A 156 10.61 -1.10 0.13
C ILE A 156 10.25 -1.99 1.31
N ASP A 157 11.21 -2.29 2.17
CA ASP A 157 10.99 -3.05 3.39
C ASP A 157 11.00 -2.07 4.56
N VAL A 158 9.81 -1.75 5.07
CA VAL A 158 9.66 -0.83 6.22
C VAL A 158 10.16 -1.51 7.47
N ILE A 159 9.71 -2.75 7.69
CA ILE A 159 10.27 -3.66 8.69
C ILE A 159 10.39 -5.08 8.15
N GLU A 160 11.46 -5.77 8.59
CA GLU A 160 11.63 -7.22 8.58
C GLU A 160 12.01 -7.69 10.01
N ASN A 161 11.21 -7.31 11.00
CA ASN A 161 11.59 -7.42 12.41
C ASN A 161 11.39 -8.83 12.97
N ILE A 162 12.26 -9.23 13.90
CA ILE A 162 12.24 -10.58 14.48
C ILE A 162 12.00 -10.48 15.99
N GLY A 163 10.81 -10.87 16.41
CA GLY A 163 10.41 -10.79 17.82
C GLY A 163 11.17 -11.74 18.74
N ASN A 164 11.62 -12.91 18.24
CA ASN A 164 12.39 -13.86 19.04
C ASN A 164 13.33 -14.73 18.19
N PRO A 165 14.50 -14.21 17.77
CA PRO A 165 15.43 -14.95 16.92
C PRO A 165 16.01 -16.16 17.67
N SER A 166 15.95 -17.35 17.07
CA SER A 166 16.47 -18.57 17.70
C SER A 166 17.96 -18.80 17.48
N ARG A 167 18.58 -18.04 16.57
CA ARG A 167 20.02 -18.09 16.34
C ARG A 167 20.77 -17.33 17.45
N PRO A 168 21.73 -17.97 18.15
CA PRO A 168 22.49 -17.33 19.21
C PRO A 168 23.24 -16.07 18.74
N GLY A 169 23.24 -15.04 19.57
CA GLY A 169 23.92 -13.77 19.31
C GLY A 169 23.08 -12.76 18.52
N LEU A 170 21.83 -13.10 18.17
CA LEU A 170 20.89 -12.20 17.50
C LEU A 170 19.83 -11.61 18.44
N GLU A 171 19.96 -11.76 19.76
CA GLU A 171 18.96 -11.32 20.74
C GLU A 171 18.69 -9.81 20.66
N HIS A 172 19.66 -9.02 20.21
CA HIS A 172 19.53 -7.58 19.97
C HIS A 172 18.47 -7.24 18.90
N ARG A 173 18.16 -8.16 17.98
CA ARG A 173 17.17 -7.93 16.91
C ARG A 173 15.74 -7.80 17.42
N ARG A 174 15.46 -8.23 18.66
CA ARG A 174 14.13 -8.10 19.29
C ARG A 174 13.68 -6.64 19.42
N SER A 175 14.65 -5.72 19.46
CA SER A 175 14.45 -4.26 19.55
C SER A 175 15.08 -3.51 18.39
N GLU A 176 15.20 -4.13 17.22
CA GLU A 176 15.64 -3.44 15.99
C GLU A 176 14.47 -3.17 15.05
N MET A 177 14.52 -2.03 14.36
CA MET A 177 13.82 -1.79 13.10
C MET A 177 14.78 -2.14 11.96
N SER A 178 14.56 -3.29 11.33
CA SER A 178 15.30 -3.72 10.14
C SER A 178 14.58 -3.22 8.88
N PHE A 179 15.16 -2.25 8.19
CA PHE A 179 14.58 -1.65 6.98
C PHE A 179 15.52 -1.81 5.79
N ASN A 180 14.97 -1.86 4.59
CA ASN A 180 15.74 -2.04 3.37
C ASN A 180 15.01 -1.49 2.14
N THR A 181 15.76 -1.32 1.06
CA THR A 181 15.25 -1.02 -0.27
C THR A 181 15.99 -1.90 -1.26
N HIS A 182 15.28 -2.50 -2.20
CA HIS A 182 15.87 -3.33 -3.25
C HIS A 182 15.57 -2.74 -4.63
N PHE A 183 16.60 -2.67 -5.49
CA PHE A 183 16.47 -2.27 -6.88
C PHE A 183 17.03 -3.35 -7.80
N TYR A 184 16.14 -4.04 -8.51
CA TYR A 184 16.45 -5.28 -9.24
C TYR A 184 16.82 -5.08 -10.72
N ASN A 185 16.64 -3.89 -11.28
CA ASN A 185 16.78 -3.68 -12.73
C ASN A 185 17.54 -2.39 -13.10
N PRO A 186 18.77 -2.47 -13.61
CA PRO A 186 19.43 -3.69 -14.10
C PRO A 186 19.97 -4.54 -12.94
N PRO A 187 20.09 -5.88 -13.13
CA PRO A 187 20.77 -6.73 -12.17
C PRO A 187 22.28 -6.39 -12.11
N PRO A 188 22.97 -6.70 -10.99
CA PRO A 188 22.46 -7.37 -9.78
C PRO A 188 21.56 -6.46 -8.94
N ASP A 189 20.85 -7.07 -7.98
CA ASP A 189 20.12 -6.35 -6.94
C ASP A 189 21.03 -5.35 -6.21
N ILE A 190 20.54 -4.11 -6.08
CA ILE A 190 21.16 -3.05 -5.29
C ILE A 190 20.31 -2.84 -4.04
N ALA A 191 20.71 -3.51 -2.96
CA ALA A 191 20.07 -3.40 -1.65
C ALA A 191 20.70 -2.25 -0.83
N ILE A 192 19.88 -1.36 -0.28
CA ILE A 192 20.31 -0.26 0.60
C ILE A 192 19.37 -0.22 1.81
N GLY A 193 19.90 -0.57 2.97
CA GLY A 193 19.14 -0.71 4.20
C GLY A 193 20.00 -0.61 5.45
N GLY A 194 19.37 -0.83 6.61
CA GLY A 194 20.00 -0.70 7.91
C GLY A 194 19.18 -1.35 9.02
N ASN A 195 19.74 -1.30 10.24
CA ASN A 195 19.04 -1.70 11.45
C ASN A 195 19.13 -0.53 12.43
N ALA A 196 17.99 -0.01 12.86
CA ALA A 196 17.92 1.03 13.88
C ALA A 196 17.53 0.40 15.22
N GLN A 197 18.29 0.70 16.28
CA GLN A 197 17.93 0.27 17.63
C GLN A 197 16.75 1.11 18.12
N MET A 198 15.67 0.42 18.48
CA MET A 198 14.46 1.04 19.03
C MET A 198 14.57 1.09 20.55
N THR A 199 14.33 2.28 21.10
CA THR A 199 14.32 2.48 22.55
C THR A 199 13.05 3.20 22.97
N ASP A 200 12.64 2.99 24.21
CA ASP A 200 11.62 3.82 24.84
C ASP A 200 12.17 5.22 25.21
N GLU A 201 11.33 6.06 25.82
CA GLU A 201 11.71 7.40 26.27
C GLU A 201 12.84 7.41 27.32
N SER A 202 13.05 6.30 28.02
CA SER A 202 14.11 6.14 29.02
C SER A 202 15.43 5.65 28.41
N GLY A 203 15.42 5.28 27.12
CA GLY A 203 16.56 4.70 26.41
C GLY A 203 16.68 3.18 26.60
N ASP A 204 15.68 2.52 27.20
CA ASP A 204 15.65 1.06 27.35
C ASP A 204 15.19 0.39 26.04
N PRO A 205 15.67 -0.84 25.71
CA PRO A 205 15.29 -1.52 24.48
C PRO A 205 13.78 -1.74 24.36
N LEU A 206 13.21 -1.25 23.25
CA LEU A 206 11.79 -1.40 22.96
C LEU A 206 11.57 -2.74 22.23
N LEU A 207 11.15 -3.75 22.98
CA LEU A 207 10.97 -5.11 22.44
C LEU A 207 9.71 -5.19 21.57
N SER A 208 9.89 -5.51 20.29
CA SER A 208 8.84 -5.48 19.26
C SER A 208 7.74 -6.52 19.43
N ALA A 209 8.01 -7.63 20.13
CA ALA A 209 7.03 -8.67 20.42
C ALA A 209 6.17 -8.35 21.67
N GLU A 210 6.59 -7.37 22.46
CA GLU A 210 5.95 -7.00 23.74
C GLU A 210 5.18 -5.69 23.62
N ASN A 211 5.46 -4.89 22.59
CA ASN A 211 4.91 -3.55 22.41
C ASN A 211 4.33 -3.38 21.00
N PHE A 212 3.23 -2.65 20.90
CA PHE A 212 2.86 -2.05 19.63
C PHE A 212 3.79 -0.86 19.36
N ILE A 213 4.42 -0.87 18.20
CA ILE A 213 5.36 0.15 17.75
C ILE A 213 4.83 0.68 16.41
N THR A 214 4.79 2.00 16.26
CA THR A 214 4.43 2.61 14.98
C THR A 214 5.66 2.60 14.08
N TYR A 215 5.57 1.93 12.94
CA TYR A 215 6.59 1.94 11.90
C TYR A 215 6.08 2.71 10.71
N ALA A 216 6.90 3.57 10.14
CA ALA A 216 6.48 4.37 9.00
C ALA A 216 7.56 4.53 7.94
N VAL A 217 7.09 4.80 6.72
CA VAL A 217 7.93 5.15 5.58
C VAL A 217 7.30 6.31 4.82
N TRP A 218 8.09 7.34 4.55
CA TRP A 218 7.78 8.35 3.56
C TRP A 218 8.49 7.99 2.26
N TRP A 219 7.75 7.45 1.30
CA TRP A 219 8.24 7.30 -0.06
C TRP A 219 8.16 8.65 -0.78
N LYS A 220 8.99 9.58 -0.35
CA LYS A 220 8.93 11.00 -0.68
C LYS A 220 9.07 11.28 -2.18
N SER A 221 9.98 10.56 -2.83
CA SER A 221 10.15 10.62 -4.28
C SER A 221 10.71 9.30 -4.82
N PRO A 222 10.80 9.10 -6.14
CA PRO A 222 11.49 7.93 -6.70
C PRO A 222 12.95 7.76 -6.21
N ASN A 223 13.58 8.81 -5.68
CA ASN A 223 14.99 8.77 -5.27
C ASN A 223 15.21 9.11 -3.79
N GLU A 224 14.15 9.20 -2.99
CA GLU A 224 14.24 9.52 -1.57
C GLU A 224 13.14 8.80 -0.80
N ILE A 225 13.55 7.94 0.14
CA ILE A 225 12.68 7.16 1.01
C ILE A 225 13.16 7.38 2.44
N VAL A 226 12.27 7.80 3.33
CA VAL A 226 12.59 8.12 4.73
C VAL A 226 11.85 7.17 5.65
N PHE A 227 12.55 6.58 6.63
CA PHE A 227 12.01 5.58 7.54
C PHE A 227 11.90 6.14 8.95
N TYR A 228 10.86 5.73 9.68
CA TYR A 228 10.57 6.18 11.03
C TYR A 228 10.11 5.02 11.93
N TYR A 229 10.40 5.11 13.23
CA TYR A 229 9.62 4.42 14.26
C TYR A 229 9.17 5.42 15.32
N ASN A 230 7.93 5.32 15.81
CA ASN A 230 7.34 6.23 16.79
C ASN A 230 7.69 7.71 16.51
N ASP A 231 7.50 8.15 15.26
CA ASP A 231 7.80 9.49 14.75
C ASP A 231 9.29 9.92 14.74
N VAL A 232 10.20 9.03 15.16
CA VAL A 232 11.64 9.25 15.10
C VAL A 232 12.16 8.82 13.72
N GLU A 233 12.68 9.77 12.95
CA GLU A 233 13.41 9.48 11.72
C GLU A 233 14.65 8.66 12.03
N VAL A 234 14.78 7.49 11.39
CA VAL A 234 15.95 6.61 11.56
C VAL A 234 16.87 6.57 10.35
N ALA A 235 16.35 6.85 9.16
CA ALA A 235 17.14 6.87 7.94
C ALA A 235 16.43 7.64 6.83
N SER A 236 17.23 8.33 6.01
CA SER A 236 16.85 8.81 4.68
C SER A 236 17.73 8.11 3.66
N VAL A 237 17.10 7.38 2.74
CA VAL A 237 17.75 6.48 1.78
C VAL A 237 17.51 7.00 0.37
N ALA A 238 18.60 7.13 -0.38
CA ALA A 238 18.56 7.18 -1.84
C ALA A 238 18.66 5.73 -2.35
N PRO A 239 17.58 5.15 -2.93
CA PRO A 239 17.60 3.77 -3.41
C PRO A 239 18.60 3.58 -4.56
N GLY A 240 18.92 2.31 -4.88
CA GLY A 240 19.86 1.94 -5.95
C GLY A 240 19.49 2.41 -7.36
N GLY A 241 18.24 2.84 -7.54
CA GLY A 241 17.70 3.46 -8.75
C GLY A 241 16.31 4.05 -8.49
N PRO A 242 15.66 4.66 -9.49
CA PRO A 242 14.38 5.34 -9.29
C PRO A 242 13.25 4.33 -9.02
N PHE A 243 12.55 4.52 -7.90
CA PHE A 243 11.33 3.80 -7.54
C PHE A 243 10.15 4.50 -8.21
N ASP A 244 9.92 4.18 -9.49
CA ASP A 244 8.99 4.88 -10.40
C ASP A 244 7.78 4.02 -10.83
N GLU A 245 7.55 2.88 -10.18
CA GLU A 245 6.41 2.00 -10.40
C GLU A 245 5.51 1.95 -9.16
N GLY A 246 4.20 1.79 -9.33
CA GLY A 246 3.33 1.54 -8.16
C GLY A 246 3.67 0.20 -7.51
N LEU A 247 3.56 0.09 -6.18
CA LEU A 247 3.84 -1.13 -5.43
C LEU A 247 2.63 -1.51 -4.58
N HIS A 248 2.40 -2.80 -4.32
CA HIS A 248 1.37 -3.20 -3.38
C HIS A 248 1.98 -3.24 -1.97
N MET A 249 1.21 -2.78 -0.99
CA MET A 249 1.55 -2.89 0.41
C MET A 249 1.31 -4.34 0.87
N ILE A 250 2.23 -4.88 1.66
CA ILE A 250 2.21 -6.26 2.12
C ILE A 250 2.52 -6.30 3.62
N PHE A 251 1.68 -6.99 4.37
CA PHE A 251 2.00 -7.53 5.69
C PHE A 251 2.16 -9.03 5.55
N ASP A 252 3.25 -9.60 6.04
CA ASP A 252 3.42 -11.04 6.04
C ASP A 252 4.33 -11.53 7.16
N MET A 253 4.43 -12.85 7.23
CA MET A 253 5.47 -13.54 7.96
C MET A 253 6.15 -14.54 7.04
N GLU A 254 7.49 -14.54 7.01
CA GLU A 254 8.26 -15.45 6.17
C GLU A 254 9.47 -16.04 6.89
N ALA A 255 10.00 -17.16 6.42
CA ALA A 255 11.06 -17.89 7.09
C ALA A 255 12.47 -17.47 6.62
N PHE A 256 13.22 -16.82 7.51
CA PHE A 256 14.62 -16.44 7.31
C PHE A 256 15.58 -17.40 8.00
N HIS A 257 16.23 -18.26 7.22
CA HIS A 257 17.17 -19.23 7.79
C HIS A 257 18.37 -18.59 8.52
N TRP A 258 18.69 -17.31 8.25
CA TRP A 258 19.79 -16.61 8.91
C TRP A 258 19.46 -16.10 10.31
N VAL A 259 18.18 -15.99 10.69
CA VAL A 259 17.76 -15.66 12.07
C VAL A 259 17.44 -16.90 12.93
N GLY A 260 17.48 -18.07 12.31
CA GLY A 260 17.04 -19.33 12.90
C GLY A 260 15.58 -19.62 12.57
N PHE A 261 15.13 -20.83 12.87
CA PHE A 261 13.74 -21.24 12.68
C PHE A 261 13.02 -21.36 14.03
N PRO A 262 11.70 -21.16 14.08
CA PRO A 262 10.92 -21.34 15.30
C PRO A 262 10.86 -22.81 15.69
N SER A 263 10.67 -23.10 16.98
CA SER A 263 10.35 -24.45 17.42
C SER A 263 8.90 -24.81 17.09
N ILE A 264 8.58 -26.11 17.01
CA ILE A 264 7.17 -26.55 16.87
C ILE A 264 6.34 -26.10 18.08
N THR A 265 6.93 -26.07 19.27
CA THR A 265 6.26 -25.59 20.49
C THR A 265 5.85 -24.13 20.34
N ASP A 266 6.75 -23.27 19.86
CA ASP A 266 6.44 -21.85 19.67
C ASP A 266 5.42 -21.65 18.54
N LEU A 267 5.49 -22.42 17.45
CA LEU A 267 4.48 -22.37 16.37
C LEU A 267 3.09 -22.85 16.83
N LEU A 268 3.00 -23.64 17.90
CA LEU A 268 1.74 -24.09 18.48
C LEU A 268 1.24 -23.18 19.63
N ASP A 269 2.02 -22.18 20.03
CA ASP A 269 1.69 -21.25 21.11
C ASP A 269 1.01 -19.99 20.54
N PRO A 270 -0.32 -19.83 20.70
CA PRO A 270 -1.04 -18.67 20.18
C PRO A 270 -0.65 -17.35 20.87
N SER A 271 0.05 -17.40 22.01
CA SER A 271 0.56 -16.19 22.65
C SER A 271 1.85 -15.65 22.00
N LYS A 272 2.46 -16.41 21.09
CA LYS A 272 3.74 -16.06 20.45
C LYS A 272 3.65 -15.97 18.94
N ASN A 273 2.93 -16.89 18.30
CA ASN A 273 3.06 -17.16 16.87
C ASN A 273 2.31 -16.20 15.95
N THR A 274 1.85 -15.05 16.45
CA THR A 274 0.95 -14.15 15.73
C THR A 274 1.49 -12.72 15.76
N MET A 275 1.75 -12.17 14.58
CA MET A 275 1.94 -10.74 14.35
C MET A 275 0.57 -10.04 14.41
N GLN A 276 0.52 -8.86 15.02
CA GLN A 276 -0.69 -8.04 15.11
C GLN A 276 -0.44 -6.66 14.52
N VAL A 277 -1.32 -6.23 13.62
CA VAL A 277 -1.38 -4.88 13.07
C VAL A 277 -2.64 -4.22 13.61
N ASP A 278 -2.48 -3.26 14.52
CA ASP A 278 -3.60 -2.53 15.14
C ASP A 278 -4.29 -1.66 14.09
N TRP A 279 -3.52 -0.91 13.33
CA TRP A 279 -3.99 -0.10 12.20
C TRP A 279 -2.87 0.13 11.19
N VAL A 280 -3.26 0.49 9.97
CA VAL A 280 -2.39 1.02 8.93
C VAL A 280 -3.02 2.26 8.32
N ARG A 281 -2.22 3.29 8.07
CA ARG A 281 -2.68 4.53 7.46
C ARG A 281 -1.74 4.96 6.36
N ALA A 282 -2.34 5.50 5.32
CA ALA A 282 -1.66 5.98 4.14
C ALA A 282 -2.12 7.40 3.84
N TYR A 283 -1.17 8.25 3.47
CA TYR A 283 -1.42 9.64 3.10
C TYR A 283 -0.62 10.01 1.86
N LEU A 284 -1.19 10.79 0.97
CA LEU A 284 -0.48 11.42 -0.12
C LEU A 284 0.02 12.79 0.35
N ALA A 285 1.32 13.05 0.20
CA ALA A 285 1.85 14.40 0.33
C ALA A 285 1.39 15.22 -0.88
N VAL A 286 0.63 16.27 -0.62
CA VAL A 286 0.32 17.31 -1.60
C VAL A 286 1.03 18.58 -1.18
N ASP A 287 1.69 19.26 -2.12
CA ASP A 287 2.33 20.54 -1.82
C ASP A 287 1.29 21.49 -1.22
N LEU A 288 1.62 22.15 -0.11
CA LEU A 288 0.78 23.22 0.42
C LEU A 288 0.80 24.36 -0.59
N LEU A 289 -0.28 24.46 -1.35
CA LEU A 289 -0.49 25.59 -2.23
C LEU A 289 -0.85 26.78 -1.34
N PRO A 290 -0.15 27.93 -1.44
CA PRO A 290 -0.58 29.13 -0.73
C PRO A 290 -2.05 29.40 -1.02
N GLY A 291 -2.90 29.44 0.00
CA GLY A 291 -4.33 29.64 -0.16
C GLY A 291 -5.19 28.37 -0.31
N ASP A 292 -4.62 27.17 -0.31
CA ASP A 292 -5.36 25.90 -0.19
C ASP A 292 -5.65 25.62 1.30
N TYR A 293 -6.71 26.25 1.79
CA TYR A 293 -7.07 26.27 3.20
C TYR A 293 -7.85 25.05 3.65
N ASP A 294 -8.44 24.30 2.71
CA ASP A 294 -9.04 22.99 3.01
C ASP A 294 -8.08 21.81 2.74
N SER A 295 -6.85 22.11 2.31
CA SER A 295 -5.76 21.15 2.07
C SER A 295 -6.12 20.06 1.07
N ASN A 296 -7.00 20.36 0.11
CA ASN A 296 -7.49 19.39 -0.87
C ASN A 296 -6.55 19.24 -2.10
N GLY A 297 -5.45 20.00 -2.15
CA GLY A 297 -4.49 20.03 -3.25
C GLY A 297 -4.87 20.99 -4.38
N SER A 298 -5.84 21.89 -4.18
CA SER A 298 -6.26 22.89 -5.15
C SER A 298 -6.72 24.17 -4.49
N VAL A 299 -6.46 25.33 -5.13
CA VAL A 299 -6.91 26.64 -4.62
C VAL A 299 -8.17 27.05 -5.37
N ASP A 300 -9.33 26.87 -4.75
CA ASP A 300 -10.65 27.15 -5.33
C ASP A 300 -11.61 27.89 -4.36
N SER A 301 -12.90 27.93 -4.72
CA SER A 301 -13.94 28.59 -3.94
C SER A 301 -14.23 27.96 -2.57
N ARG A 302 -13.83 26.71 -2.34
CA ARG A 302 -13.96 26.00 -1.06
C ARG A 302 -12.98 26.55 -0.04
N ASP A 303 -11.75 26.86 -0.45
CA ASP A 303 -10.77 27.53 0.39
C ASP A 303 -11.25 28.91 0.82
N TYR A 304 -11.88 29.64 -0.11
CA TYR A 304 -12.53 30.91 0.24
C TYR A 304 -13.67 30.74 1.25
N ALA A 305 -14.40 29.63 1.20
CA ALA A 305 -15.44 29.33 2.20
C ALA A 305 -14.82 28.96 3.55
N GLN A 306 -13.70 28.24 3.56
CA GLN A 306 -12.92 27.91 4.75
C GLN A 306 -12.37 29.18 5.41
N TRP A 307 -11.67 30.04 4.65
CA TRP A 307 -11.19 31.35 5.13
C TRP A 307 -12.32 32.22 5.71
N ARG A 308 -13.49 32.26 5.06
CA ARG A 308 -14.65 33.01 5.60
C ARG A 308 -15.16 32.46 6.92
N THR A 309 -15.04 31.15 7.12
CA THR A 309 -15.45 30.48 8.37
C THR A 309 -14.44 30.79 9.48
N ASP A 310 -13.16 30.83 9.12
CA ASP A 310 -12.05 31.05 10.05
C ASP A 310 -11.74 32.53 10.30
N PHE A 311 -12.36 33.46 9.56
CA PHE A 311 -12.06 34.89 9.65
C PHE A 311 -12.20 35.43 11.08
N GLY A 312 -11.09 35.99 11.58
CA GLY A 312 -10.96 36.54 12.94
C GLY A 312 -10.52 35.53 13.99
N LEU A 313 -10.26 34.27 13.63
CA LEU A 313 -9.59 33.31 14.52
C LEU A 313 -8.14 33.77 14.78
N THR A 314 -7.67 33.50 15.99
CA THR A 314 -6.29 33.77 16.42
C THR A 314 -5.72 32.56 17.15
N GLY A 315 -4.42 32.31 17.01
CA GLY A 315 -3.77 31.14 17.62
C GLY A 315 -2.59 30.64 16.80
N GLY A 316 -2.09 29.45 17.14
CA GLY A 316 -1.16 28.70 16.29
C GLY A 316 -1.90 27.64 15.47
N GLU A 317 -1.33 27.25 14.33
CA GLU A 317 -1.82 26.16 13.47
C GLU A 317 -3.24 26.38 12.91
N LEU A 318 -3.54 27.62 12.51
CA LEU A 318 -4.81 27.95 11.87
C LEU A 318 -4.77 27.55 10.39
N ALA A 319 -5.73 26.73 9.95
CA ALA A 319 -5.79 26.23 8.57
C ALA A 319 -5.83 27.36 7.51
N SER A 320 -6.52 28.46 7.84
CA SER A 320 -6.65 29.63 6.96
C SER A 320 -5.65 30.76 7.22
N ASP A 321 -4.64 30.56 8.07
CA ASP A 321 -3.53 31.52 8.29
C ASP A 321 -2.44 31.31 7.23
N GLY A 322 -2.73 31.82 6.03
CA GLY A 322 -1.89 31.64 4.86
C GLY A 322 -0.61 32.48 4.88
N ASN A 323 -0.52 33.51 5.73
CA ASN A 323 0.69 34.32 5.90
C ASN A 323 1.54 33.90 7.13
N GLY A 324 0.99 33.08 8.02
CA GLY A 324 1.65 32.53 9.20
C GLY A 324 1.82 33.54 10.35
N ASP A 325 0.98 34.57 10.44
CA ASP A 325 1.09 35.62 11.47
C ASP A 325 0.27 35.34 12.75
N GLY A 326 -0.45 34.21 12.77
CA GLY A 326 -1.25 33.74 13.90
C GLY A 326 -2.65 34.36 13.97
N VAL A 327 -3.11 35.05 12.91
CA VAL A 327 -4.44 35.64 12.80
C VAL A 327 -5.00 35.37 11.40
N VAL A 328 -6.23 34.85 11.33
CA VAL A 328 -6.93 34.73 10.02
C VAL A 328 -7.62 36.06 9.69
N ASP A 329 -7.05 36.83 8.78
CA ASP A 329 -7.60 38.13 8.38
C ASP A 329 -7.55 38.41 6.86
N ALA A 330 -7.62 39.69 6.48
CA ALA A 330 -7.62 40.10 5.08
C ALA A 330 -6.29 39.84 4.35
N ALA A 331 -5.18 39.69 5.08
CA ALA A 331 -3.89 39.31 4.53
C ALA A 331 -3.91 37.88 3.99
N ASP A 332 -4.58 36.96 4.68
CA ASP A 332 -4.77 35.58 4.21
C ASP A 332 -5.64 35.52 2.96
N TYR A 333 -6.72 36.30 2.94
CA TYR A 333 -7.51 36.45 1.71
C TYR A 333 -6.66 36.87 0.50
N VAL A 334 -5.64 37.72 0.70
CA VAL A 334 -4.72 38.11 -0.36
C VAL A 334 -3.86 36.93 -0.81
N VAL A 335 -3.42 36.07 0.11
CA VAL A 335 -2.71 34.81 -0.23
C VAL A 335 -3.58 33.92 -1.12
N TRP A 336 -4.82 33.63 -0.71
CA TRP A 336 -5.76 32.87 -1.54
C TRP A 336 -6.02 33.52 -2.90
N ARG A 337 -6.34 34.81 -2.92
CA ARG A 337 -6.64 35.53 -4.16
C ARG A 337 -5.47 35.49 -5.13
N ASP A 338 -4.25 35.72 -4.64
CA ASP A 338 -3.06 35.77 -5.48
C ASP A 338 -2.72 34.39 -6.04
N ALA A 339 -2.99 33.32 -5.29
CA ALA A 339 -2.84 31.95 -5.79
C ALA A 339 -3.88 31.56 -6.85
N VAL A 340 -5.14 31.97 -6.69
CA VAL A 340 -6.19 31.81 -7.72
C VAL A 340 -5.82 32.55 -9.01
N VAL A 341 -5.30 33.78 -8.90
CA VAL A 341 -4.93 34.63 -10.05
C VAL A 341 -3.60 34.19 -10.69
N GLY A 342 -2.69 33.64 -9.89
CA GLY A 342 -1.38 33.15 -10.31
C GLY A 342 -1.41 31.88 -11.16
N GLY A 343 -2.58 31.25 -11.30
CA GLY A 343 -2.78 30.11 -12.20
C GLY A 343 -2.40 28.76 -11.62
N VAL A 344 -2.50 28.59 -10.30
CA VAL A 344 -2.50 27.26 -9.67
C VAL A 344 -3.88 26.61 -9.90
N GLY A 345 -4.19 26.36 -11.17
CA GLY A 345 -5.44 25.73 -11.60
C GLY A 345 -5.45 24.23 -11.32
N PRO A 346 -6.62 23.58 -11.34
CA PRO A 346 -6.76 22.17 -10.98
C PRO A 346 -5.80 21.29 -11.77
N ALA A 347 -5.18 20.32 -11.10
CA ALA A 347 -4.54 19.19 -11.76
C ALA A 347 -5.50 18.63 -12.80
N SER A 348 -5.03 18.54 -14.05
CA SER A 348 -5.83 18.12 -15.20
C SER A 348 -6.66 16.88 -14.87
N THR A 349 -7.98 17.04 -14.82
CA THR A 349 -8.93 15.93 -14.75
C THR A 349 -8.61 14.93 -15.86
N PRO A 350 -8.49 13.60 -15.59
CA PRO A 350 -8.39 12.61 -16.64
C PRO A 350 -9.60 12.76 -17.58
N GLU A 351 -9.35 13.05 -18.85
CA GLU A 351 -10.44 13.29 -19.79
C GLU A 351 -11.41 12.09 -19.83
N PRO A 352 -12.73 12.29 -19.69
CA PRO A 352 -13.69 11.21 -19.77
C PRO A 352 -13.83 10.78 -21.23
N ALA A 353 -13.02 9.81 -21.70
CA ALA A 353 -13.22 8.96 -22.88
C ALA A 353 -13.90 9.57 -24.14
N GLY A 354 -13.77 10.88 -24.37
CA GLY A 354 -14.55 11.64 -25.36
C GLY A 354 -14.12 11.36 -26.80
N VAL A 355 -12.94 10.78 -26.97
CA VAL A 355 -12.40 10.39 -28.28
C VAL A 355 -13.13 9.17 -28.87
N SER A 356 -13.90 8.41 -28.06
CA SER A 356 -14.65 7.25 -28.56
C SER A 356 -15.95 7.60 -29.30
N LEU A 357 -16.47 8.84 -29.17
CA LEU A 357 -17.72 9.23 -29.85
C LEU A 357 -17.50 9.81 -31.26
N ALA A 358 -16.30 10.28 -31.59
CA ALA A 358 -15.97 10.81 -32.92
C ALA A 358 -15.74 9.69 -33.96
N ALA A 359 -15.29 8.50 -33.53
CA ALA A 359 -15.03 7.36 -34.42
C ALA A 359 -16.31 6.69 -34.95
N VAL A 360 -17.43 6.76 -34.21
CA VAL A 360 -18.70 6.11 -34.60
C VAL A 360 -19.48 6.92 -35.66
N LEU A 361 -19.30 8.25 -35.71
CA LEU A 361 -19.98 9.11 -36.69
C LEU A 361 -19.30 9.09 -38.08
N ILE A 362 -18.00 8.80 -38.15
CA ILE A 362 -17.28 8.67 -39.42
C ILE A 362 -17.57 7.30 -40.09
N ALA A 363 -17.73 6.23 -39.30
CA ALA A 363 -18.08 4.90 -39.83
C ALA A 363 -19.50 4.83 -40.44
N SER A 364 -20.45 5.60 -39.88
CA SER A 364 -21.85 5.61 -40.34
C SER A 364 -22.06 6.35 -41.67
N SER A 365 -21.17 7.29 -42.00
CA SER A 365 -21.21 8.05 -43.26
C SER A 365 -20.60 7.28 -44.45
N CYS A 366 -19.73 6.30 -44.19
CA CYS A 366 -19.14 5.44 -45.22
C CYS A 366 -20.06 4.28 -45.64
N CYS A 367 -20.86 3.73 -44.71
CA CYS A 367 -21.77 2.62 -45.00
C CYS A 367 -23.03 3.04 -45.79
N THR A 368 -23.49 4.29 -45.63
CA THR A 368 -24.65 4.82 -46.36
C THR A 368 -24.33 5.22 -47.81
N ARG A 369 -23.09 5.62 -48.13
CA ARG A 369 -22.65 5.93 -49.50
C ARG A 369 -22.38 4.70 -50.38
N ARG A 370 -22.08 3.53 -49.80
CA ARG A 370 -21.88 2.29 -50.59
C ARG A 370 -23.20 1.64 -51.04
N ARG A 371 -24.28 1.78 -50.28
CA ARG A 371 -25.59 1.18 -50.61
C ARG A 371 -26.35 1.90 -51.73
N SER A 372 -26.12 3.21 -51.91
CA SER A 372 -26.76 4.00 -52.97
C SER A 372 -26.10 3.84 -54.35
N ARG A 373 -24.85 3.35 -54.43
CA ARG A 373 -24.16 3.10 -55.71
C ARG A 373 -24.48 1.73 -56.32
N GLN A 374 -24.92 0.74 -55.55
CA GLN A 374 -25.25 -0.60 -56.08
C GLN A 374 -26.66 -0.71 -56.67
N LEU A 375 -27.58 0.21 -56.34
CA LEU A 375 -28.96 0.17 -56.87
C LEU A 375 -29.14 0.85 -58.24
N ASN A 376 -28.15 1.65 -58.70
CA ASN A 376 -28.22 2.34 -60.00
C ASN A 376 -27.43 1.65 -61.14
N ALA A 377 -26.73 0.54 -60.87
CA ALA A 377 -25.86 -0.10 -61.85
C ALA A 377 -26.44 -1.38 -62.50
N SER A 378 -27.55 -1.94 -62.02
CA SER A 378 -28.17 -3.14 -62.63
C SER A 378 -29.18 -2.83 -63.74
N ALA A 379 -29.45 -1.55 -64.01
CA ALA A 379 -30.41 -1.11 -65.01
C ALA A 379 -29.73 -0.41 -66.20
N ARG A 380 -28.75 -1.05 -66.85
CA ARG A 380 -28.34 -0.71 -68.23
C ARG A 380 -27.37 -1.75 -68.82
N ARG A 381 -27.89 -2.47 -69.83
CA ARG A 381 -27.18 -3.09 -70.98
C ARG A 381 -26.33 -4.33 -70.64
N GLY A 382 -26.53 -5.51 -71.23
CA GLY A 382 -27.11 -5.84 -72.52
C GLY A 382 -26.05 -5.78 -73.64
N HIS A 383 -25.71 -6.96 -74.17
CA HIS A 383 -25.10 -7.25 -75.49
C HIS A 383 -23.56 -7.37 -75.65
N ARG A 384 -23.14 -8.62 -75.98
CA ARG A 384 -22.06 -9.12 -76.88
C ARG A 384 -20.55 -9.14 -76.46
N ARG A 385 -20.03 -10.38 -76.22
CA ARG A 385 -18.87 -11.14 -76.78
C ARG A 385 -17.64 -10.43 -77.43
N PRO A 386 -16.46 -11.10 -77.61
CA PRO A 386 -15.53 -11.80 -76.69
C PRO A 386 -14.02 -11.47 -77.04
N THR A 387 -13.06 -12.34 -76.67
CA THR A 387 -11.57 -12.36 -76.94
C THR A 387 -10.73 -11.74 -75.80
N ASP A 388 -9.59 -12.27 -75.34
CA ASP A 388 -8.77 -13.44 -75.70
C ASP A 388 -7.77 -13.72 -74.53
N VAL A 389 -7.43 -15.01 -74.32
CA VAL A 389 -6.06 -15.60 -74.17
C VAL A 389 -5.04 -14.87 -73.25
N ALA A 390 -4.27 -15.48 -72.35
CA ALA A 390 -4.05 -16.84 -71.89
C ALA A 390 -3.02 -16.84 -70.73
N SER A 391 -2.99 -17.96 -69.97
CA SER A 391 -1.82 -18.69 -69.46
C SER A 391 -0.86 -17.99 -68.48
N SER A 392 -0.26 -18.64 -67.47
CA SER A 392 -0.09 -20.08 -67.18
C SER A 392 0.52 -20.28 -65.78
N ARG A 393 0.14 -21.40 -65.14
CA ARG A 393 0.87 -22.31 -64.22
C ARG A 393 1.52 -21.74 -62.95
N VAL A 394 1.20 -22.18 -61.71
CA VAL A 394 0.96 -23.51 -61.08
C VAL A 394 2.26 -24.27 -60.75
N LEU A 395 2.31 -24.70 -59.47
CA LEU A 395 3.01 -25.84 -58.81
C LEU A 395 4.18 -25.45 -57.89
N VAL A 396 4.02 -25.64 -56.55
CA VAL A 396 4.24 -26.88 -55.74
C VAL A 396 5.74 -27.18 -55.66
N GLY A 397 6.38 -27.48 -54.53
CA GLY A 397 5.99 -27.81 -53.16
C GLY A 397 7.21 -28.45 -52.47
N ASN A 398 7.03 -28.90 -51.22
CA ASN A 398 7.82 -29.94 -50.52
C ASN A 398 9.28 -29.55 -50.16
N ASP A 399 9.97 -30.12 -49.17
CA ASP A 399 9.74 -31.06 -48.06
C ASP A 399 11.04 -30.97 -47.21
N GLU A 400 10.97 -31.10 -45.89
CA GLU A 400 11.54 -32.21 -45.10
C GLU A 400 12.94 -32.01 -44.45
N THR A 401 13.03 -32.61 -43.24
CA THR A 401 14.20 -33.26 -42.60
C THR A 401 15.35 -32.37 -42.08
N GLU A 402 16.10 -32.65 -41.01
CA GLU A 402 16.26 -33.82 -40.12
C GLU A 402 17.08 -33.39 -38.86
N SER A 403 16.91 -34.14 -37.76
CA SER A 403 17.95 -34.71 -36.87
C SER A 403 19.11 -33.86 -36.27
N ALA A 404 19.26 -33.90 -34.93
CA ALA A 404 20.33 -34.66 -34.24
C ALA A 404 20.88 -34.02 -32.93
N ARG A 405 20.79 -34.82 -31.86
CA ARG A 405 21.79 -35.14 -30.79
C ARG A 405 22.43 -34.07 -29.88
N ALA A 406 22.33 -34.41 -28.59
CA ALA A 406 23.18 -34.00 -27.46
C ALA A 406 24.65 -34.51 -27.56
N PRO A 407 25.55 -34.12 -26.64
CA PRO A 407 25.77 -34.96 -25.45
C PRO A 407 26.06 -34.21 -24.12
N ALA A 408 26.13 -35.02 -23.07
CA ALA A 408 26.37 -34.71 -21.65
C ALA A 408 27.79 -34.24 -21.31
N GLY A 409 27.90 -33.61 -20.14
CA GLY A 409 29.11 -33.34 -19.36
C GLY A 409 28.69 -32.84 -17.97
#